data_AF-A0A2E2J8Y7-F1
#
_entry.id   AF-A0A2E2J8Y7-F1
#
_cell.length_a   1.000
_cell.length_b   1.000
_cell.length_c   1.000
_cell.angle_alpha   90.00
_cell.angle_beta   90.00
_cell.angle_gamma   90.00
#
_symmetry.space_group_name_H-M   'P 1'
#
loop_
_entity.id
_entity.type
_entity.pdbx_description
1 polymer ?
#
loop_
_entity_poly.entity_id
_entity_poly.type
_entity_poly.pdbx_seq_one_letter_code
_entity_poly.pdbx_strand_id
1 'polypeptide(L)' 'MACHGGDGKGAFPGTPDFTKSKGPLSKNDAELLSNMINGFQSPGSPMAMPPRGGNVSLTDADLKAVLGYMRTTFEK' A
#
# COMPACT_ATOMS: atom_id res chain seq x y z
N MET A 1 -8.39 7.61 -4.68
CA MET A 1 -7.01 7.19 -4.32
C MET A 1 -6.22 8.43 -3.97
N ALA A 2 -5.92 8.66 -2.69
CA ALA A 2 -5.31 9.90 -2.24
C ALA A 2 -3.78 9.91 -2.43
N CYS A 3 -3.07 8.88 -1.95
CA CYS A 3 -1.59 8.90 -1.96
C CYS A 3 -0.97 8.02 -3.05
N HIS A 4 -1.59 6.88 -3.38
CA HIS A 4 -0.97 5.84 -4.21
C HIS A 4 -1.19 5.99 -5.73
N GLY A 5 -1.93 7.01 -6.15
CA GLY A 5 -2.27 7.23 -7.57
C GLY A 5 -3.24 6.18 -8.11
N GLY A 6 -3.95 6.52 -9.19
CA GLY A 6 -4.87 5.59 -9.85
C GLY A 6 -4.16 4.47 -10.61
N ASP A 7 -2.92 4.73 -11.01
CA ASP A 7 -2.04 3.86 -11.76
C ASP A 7 -1.06 3.07 -10.87
N GLY A 8 -1.18 3.21 -9.54
CA GLY A 8 -0.34 2.48 -8.57
C GLY A 8 1.11 2.95 -8.49
N LYS A 9 1.49 4.04 -9.18
CA LYS A 9 2.87 4.54 -9.18
C LYS A 9 3.21 5.45 -7.99
N GLY A 10 2.20 5.84 -7.21
CA GLY A 10 2.33 6.86 -6.18
C GLY A 10 2.12 8.28 -6.73
N ALA A 11 1.35 9.08 -6.00
CA ALA A 11 1.07 10.48 -6.34
C ALA A 11 1.92 11.48 -5.53
N PHE A 12 2.64 11.00 -4.51
CA PHE A 12 3.46 11.84 -3.62
C PHE A 12 4.88 11.30 -3.44
N PRO A 13 5.90 12.17 -3.26
CA PRO A 13 7.26 11.76 -2.95
C PRO A 13 7.32 10.82 -1.74
N GLY A 14 8.07 9.73 -1.87
CA GLY A 14 8.16 8.70 -0.83
C GLY A 14 7.02 7.67 -0.84
N THR A 15 6.00 7.85 -1.67
CA THR A 15 4.99 6.81 -1.89
C THR A 15 5.59 5.69 -2.75
N PRO A 16 5.45 4.42 -2.35
CA PRO A 16 5.96 3.32 -3.14
C PRO A 16 5.25 3.15 -4.49
N ASP A 17 6.01 2.74 -5.51
CA ASP A 17 5.50 2.35 -6.83
C ASP A 17 5.21 0.85 -6.84
N PHE A 18 3.92 0.50 -6.97
CA PHE A 18 3.44 -0.88 -6.96
C PHE A 18 3.65 -1.61 -8.29
N THR A 19 3.95 -0.88 -9.38
CA THR A 19 4.11 -1.46 -10.73
C THR A 19 5.50 -2.01 -11.01
N LYS A 20 6.43 -1.83 -10.05
CA LYS A 20 7.81 -2.35 -10.13
C LYS A 20 7.87 -3.81 -9.68
N SER A 21 8.51 -4.65 -10.48
CA SER A 21 8.68 -6.09 -10.20
C SER A 21 9.46 -6.39 -8.91
N LYS A 22 10.40 -5.52 -8.52
CA LYS A 22 11.11 -5.57 -7.23
C LYS A 22 10.58 -4.53 -6.24
N GLY A 23 9.34 -4.09 -6.43
CA GLY A 23 8.65 -3.12 -5.60
C GLY A 23 8.02 -3.76 -4.35
N PRO A 24 7.20 -3.00 -3.60
CA PRO A 24 6.57 -3.47 -2.37
C PRO A 24 5.74 -4.73 -2.55
N LEU A 25 5.07 -4.89 -3.69
CA LEU A 25 4.23 -6.06 -3.95
C LEU A 25 5.01 -7.38 -4.05
N SER A 26 6.34 -7.33 -4.21
CA SER A 26 7.20 -8.53 -4.11
C SER A 26 7.30 -9.11 -2.70
N LYS A 27 6.88 -8.37 -1.67
CA LYS A 27 6.83 -8.83 -0.28
C LYS A 27 5.64 -9.78 -0.07
N ASN A 28 5.68 -10.54 1.02
CA ASN A 28 4.57 -11.44 1.37
C ASN A 28 3.35 -10.68 1.90
N ASP A 29 2.18 -11.31 1.83
CA ASP A 29 0.90 -10.70 2.22
C ASP A 29 0.84 -10.30 3.69
N ALA A 30 1.44 -11.09 4.59
CA ALA A 30 1.38 -10.81 6.02
C ALA A 30 2.12 -9.51 6.36
N GLU A 31 3.28 -9.28 5.74
CA GLU A 31 4.04 -8.04 5.89
C GLU A 31 3.27 -6.84 5.32
N LEU A 32 2.71 -6.97 4.11
CA LEU A 32 1.95 -5.90 3.48
C LEU A 32 0.67 -5.57 4.24
N LEU A 33 -0.05 -6.58 4.73
CA LEU A 33 -1.23 -6.40 5.57
C LEU A 33 -0.87 -5.72 6.88
N SER A 34 0.22 -6.12 7.54
CA SER A 34 0.68 -5.47 8.77
C SER A 34 0.95 -3.98 8.55
N ASN A 35 1.62 -3.63 7.43
CA ASN A 35 1.84 -2.24 7.04
C ASN A 35 0.52 -1.50 6.78
N MET A 36 -0.45 -2.12 6.09
CA MET A 36 -1.76 -1.52 5.83
C MET A 36 -2.57 -1.30 7.12
N ILE A 37 -2.52 -2.25 8.05
CA ILE A 37 -3.25 -2.19 9.33
C ILE A 37 -2.65 -1.13 10.25
N ASN A 38 -1.33 -1.16 10.43
CA ASN A 38 -0.63 -0.36 11.43
C ASN A 38 -0.07 0.96 10.89
N GLY A 39 -0.13 1.17 9.57
CA GLY A 39 0.59 2.24 8.91
C GLY A 39 2.05 1.85 8.65
N PHE A 40 2.74 2.65 7.85
CA PHE A 40 4.11 2.35 7.45
C PHE A 40 4.90 3.61 7.09
N GLN A 41 6.09 3.75 7.68
CA GLN A 41 7.03 4.81 7.31
C GLN A 41 7.97 4.29 6.23
N SER A 42 7.73 4.68 4.98
CA SER A 42 8.64 4.34 3.89
C SER A 42 9.99 5.05 4.08
N PRO A 43 11.13 4.37 3.85
CA PRO A 43 12.44 5.00 3.90
C PRO A 43 12.50 6.22 2.97
N GLY A 44 12.93 7.36 3.50
CA GLY A 44 13.03 8.61 2.74
C GLY A 44 11.70 9.30 2.44
N SER A 45 10.56 8.78 2.92
CA SER A 45 9.28 9.49 2.81
C SER A 45 9.18 10.58 3.88
N PRO A 46 8.78 11.82 3.53
CA PRO A 46 8.53 12.87 4.51
C PRO A 46 7.27 12.61 5.34
N MET A 47 6.43 11.65 4.93
CA MET A 47 5.16 11.33 5.57
C MET A 47 4.99 9.81 5.72
N ALA A 48 4.51 9.39 6.90
CA ALA A 48 4.12 8.01 7.13
C ALA A 48 2.81 7.69 6.39
N MET A 49 2.70 6.48 5.85
CA MET A 49 1.42 5.92 5.44
C MET A 49 0.56 5.71 6.70
N PRO A 50 -0.62 6.33 6.79
CA PRO A 50 -1.47 6.21 7.97
C PRO A 50 -2.02 4.78 8.13
N PRO A 51 -2.30 4.34 9.37
CA PRO A 51 -3.04 3.10 9.62
C PRO A 51 -4.34 3.07 8.81
N ARG A 52 -4.63 1.92 8.19
CA ARG A 52 -5.84 1.66 7.41
C ARG A 52 -6.10 2.71 6.33
N GLY A 53 -5.02 3.28 5.76
CA GLY A 53 -5.11 4.35 4.76
C GLY A 53 -5.80 5.63 5.27
N GLY A 54 -5.87 5.83 6.59
CA GLY A 54 -6.57 6.94 7.23
C GLY A 54 -8.07 6.71 7.43
N ASN A 55 -8.59 5.51 7.11
CA ASN A 55 -9.99 5.17 7.30
C ASN A 55 -10.15 4.10 8.41
N VAL A 56 -10.50 4.56 9.60
CA VAL A 56 -10.69 3.71 10.79
C VAL A 56 -11.83 2.70 10.66
N SER A 57 -12.75 2.90 9.71
CA SER A 57 -13.90 2.01 9.48
C SER A 57 -13.57 0.78 8.65
N LEU A 58 -12.40 0.72 8.01
CA LEU A 58 -11.99 -0.46 7.24
C LEU A 58 -11.75 -1.63 8.18
N THR A 59 -12.22 -2.82 7.82
CA THR A 59 -11.94 -4.06 8.53
C THR A 59 -10.68 -4.74 7.98
N ASP A 60 -10.13 -5.72 8.71
CA ASP A 60 -8.98 -6.49 8.21
C ASP A 60 -9.36 -7.27 6.94
N ALA A 61 -10.62 -7.67 6.80
CA ALA A 61 -11.14 -8.29 5.59
C ALA A 61 -11.14 -7.32 4.40
N ASP A 62 -11.52 -6.05 4.61
CA ASP A 62 -11.44 -5.01 3.57
C ASP A 62 -10.01 -4.78 3.13
N LEU A 63 -9.06 -4.70 4.08
CA LEU A 63 -7.64 -4.52 3.76
C LEU A 63 -7.08 -5.71 2.97
N LYS A 64 -7.52 -6.93 3.29
CA LYS A 64 -7.17 -8.13 2.51
C LYS A 64 -7.74 -8.09 1.09
N ALA A 65 -8.98 -7.64 0.92
CA ALA A 65 -9.58 -7.47 -0.40
C ALA A 65 -8.84 -6.40 -1.23
N VAL A 66 -8.46 -5.28 -0.60
CA VAL A 66 -7.65 -4.22 -1.24
C VAL A 66 -6.27 -4.75 -1.65
N LEU A 67 -5.59 -5.50 -0.78
CA LEU A 67 -4.30 -6.11 -1.14
C LEU A 67 -4.44 -7.07 -2.33
N GLY A 68 -5.50 -7.89 -2.33
CA GLY A 68 -5.83 -8.76 -3.46
C GLY A 68 -6.00 -7.99 -4.76
N TYR A 69 -6.78 -6.89 -4.74
CA TYR A 69 -6.93 -5.99 -5.88
C TYR A 69 -5.59 -5.41 -6.34
N MET A 70 -4.74 -4.93 -5.42
CA MET A 70 -3.43 -4.36 -5.75
C MET A 70 -2.52 -5.38 -6.44
N ARG A 71 -2.50 -6.62 -5.96
CA ARG A 71 -1.75 -7.71 -6.61
C ARG A 71 -2.25 -7.96 -8.01
N THR A 72 -3.54 -8.23 -8.18
CA THR A 72 -4.11 -8.53 -9.50
C THR A 72 -3.94 -7.39 -10.51
N THR A 73 -3.91 -6.14 -10.04
CA THR A 73 -3.86 -4.96 -10.91
C THR A 73 -2.43 -4.52 -11.26
N PHE A 74 -1.49 -4.63 -10.31
CA PHE A 74 -0.17 -3.99 -10.44
C PHE A 74 1.01 -4.95 -10.31
N GLU A 75 0.83 -6.12 -9.70
CA GLU A 75 1.89 -7.12 -9.61
C GLU A 75 2.19 -7.68 -11.00
N LYS A 76 3.47 -7.72 -11.36
CA LYS A 76 3.99 -8.19 -12.66
C LYS A 76 4.93 -9.35 -12.47
#